data_AF-A0A392Q4D9-F1
#
_entry.id   AF-A0A392Q4D9-F1
#
_cell.length_a   1.000
_cell.length_b   1.000
_cell.length_c   1.000
_cell.angle_alpha   90.00
_cell.angle_beta   90.00
_cell.angle_gamma   90.00
#
_symmetry.space_group_name_H-M   'P 1'
#
loop_
_entity.id
_entity.type
_entity.pdbx_description
1 polymer ?
#
loop_
_entity_poly.entity_id
_entity_poly.type
_entity_poly.pdbx_seq_one_letter_code
_entity_poly.pdbx_strand_id
1 'polypeptide(L)'
;MKTTRTDVAGEVVEVGPHVKDFKAGDKVIANLTHKYGGGLAEFAVASESSIAARPSEVSAAEGAGLPIAGLTARDALTKIAGVKL
;
A
#
# COMPACT_ATOMS: atom_id res chain seq x y z
N MET A 1 15.79 1.52 14.84
CA MET A 1 15.66 2.73 13.98
C MET A 1 14.39 2.56 13.17
N LYS A 2 13.38 3.42 13.34
CA LYS A 2 12.12 3.35 12.58
C LYS A 2 12.23 4.32 11.40
N THR A 3 12.18 3.79 10.18
CA THR A 3 12.19 4.59 8.95
C THR A 3 10.88 5.37 8.80
N THR A 4 10.92 6.48 8.07
CA THR A 4 9.77 7.38 7.87
C THR A 4 9.02 7.04 6.58
N ARG A 5 7.91 7.74 6.30
CA ARG A 5 6.95 7.51 5.19
C ARG A 5 6.11 6.24 5.33
N THR A 6 4.86 6.31 4.90
CA THR A 6 3.88 5.22 4.98
C THR A 6 3.36 4.79 3.62
N ASP A 7 3.30 5.70 2.65
CA ASP A 7 2.92 5.35 1.28
C ASP A 7 4.12 4.83 0.51
N VAL A 8 3.95 3.64 -0.09
CA VAL A 8 4.96 2.98 -0.91
C VAL A 8 4.33 2.31 -2.12
N ALA A 9 5.14 2.15 -3.16
CA ALA A 9 4.85 1.28 -4.28
C ALA A 9 6.11 0.50 -4.64
N GLY A 10 5.95 -0.78 -4.97
CA GLY A 10 7.09 -1.66 -5.17
C GLY A 10 6.67 -3.02 -5.71
N GLU A 11 7.54 -3.99 -5.52
CA GLU A 11 7.34 -5.39 -5.89
C GLU A 11 7.44 -6.26 -4.64
N VAL A 12 6.57 -7.25 -4.52
CA VAL A 12 6.64 -8.24 -3.44
C VAL A 12 7.88 -9.10 -3.66
N VAL A 13 8.77 -9.14 -2.67
CA VAL A 13 9.99 -9.97 -2.72
C VAL A 13 9.83 -11.29 -1.96
N GLU A 14 9.00 -11.30 -0.92
CA GLU A 14 8.69 -12.47 -0.10
C GLU A 14 7.29 -12.30 0.50
N VAL A 15 6.63 -13.42 0.81
CA VAL A 15 5.33 -13.44 1.50
C VAL A 15 5.40 -14.31 2.75
N GLY A 16 4.68 -13.89 3.79
CA GLY A 16 4.54 -14.68 5.01
C GLY A 16 3.68 -15.93 4.80
N PRO A 17 3.74 -16.93 5.70
CA PRO A 17 3.09 -18.23 5.53
C PRO A 17 1.56 -18.19 5.49
N HIS A 18 0.94 -17.07 5.89
CA HIS A 18 -0.51 -16.90 5.94
C HIS A 18 -1.06 -15.96 4.85
N VAL A 19 -0.19 -15.41 4.01
CA VAL A 19 -0.58 -14.58 2.86
C VAL A 19 -1.14 -15.49 1.77
N LYS A 20 -2.25 -15.09 1.16
CA LYS A 20 -2.98 -15.89 0.16
C LYS A 20 -3.13 -15.16 -1.17
N ASP A 21 -3.27 -13.84 -1.13
CA ASP A 21 -3.69 -13.05 -2.29
C ASP A 21 -2.51 -12.47 -3.09
N PHE A 22 -1.28 -12.64 -2.59
CA PHE A 22 -0.07 -12.09 -3.18
C PHE A 22 1.09 -13.09 -3.20
N LYS A 23 2.01 -12.90 -4.13
CA LYS A 23 3.24 -13.70 -4.30
C LYS A 23 4.41 -12.82 -4.72
N ALA A 24 5.62 -13.39 -4.64
CA ALA A 24 6.81 -12.72 -5.15
C ALA A 24 6.66 -12.33 -6.64
N GLY A 25 7.10 -11.13 -7.00
CA GLY A 25 6.94 -10.55 -8.34
C GLY A 25 5.69 -9.68 -8.53
N ASP A 26 4.74 -9.71 -7.59
CA ASP A 26 3.53 -8.88 -7.71
C ASP A 26 3.86 -7.40 -7.48
N LYS A 27 3.39 -6.54 -8.39
CA LYS A 27 3.51 -5.09 -8.27
C LYS A 27 2.38 -4.57 -7.39
N VAL A 28 2.73 -3.85 -6.33
CA VAL A 28 1.78 -3.42 -5.30
C VAL A 28 1.98 -1.96 -4.90
N ILE A 29 0.92 -1.39 -4.33
CA ILE A 29 0.95 -0.18 -3.52
C ILE A 29 0.54 -0.54 -2.08
N ALA A 30 1.06 0.16 -1.09
CA ALA A 30 0.72 -0.10 0.31
C ALA A 30 0.72 1.17 1.16
N ASN A 31 -0.13 1.15 2.19
CA ASN A 31 -0.07 2.09 3.30
C ASN A 31 0.49 1.36 4.54
N LEU A 32 1.70 1.71 4.93
CA LEU A 32 2.43 1.08 6.03
C LEU A 32 2.04 1.67 7.39
N THR A 33 2.20 0.86 8.44
CA THR A 33 2.02 1.31 9.82
C THR A 33 3.35 1.63 10.48
N HIS A 34 3.44 2.79 11.14
CA HIS A 34 4.59 3.19 11.95
C HIS A 34 4.94 2.22 13.11
N LYS A 35 4.06 1.25 13.39
CA LYS A 35 4.34 0.19 14.37
C LYS A 35 5.54 -0.67 13.96
N TYR A 36 5.65 -1.03 12.68
CA TYR A 36 6.66 -1.97 12.17
C TYR A 36 7.78 -1.31 11.35
N GLY A 37 7.69 -0.02 11.06
CA GLY A 37 8.66 0.72 10.26
C GLY A 37 7.97 1.63 9.26
N GLY A 38 8.75 2.23 8.36
CA GLY A 38 8.27 3.05 7.27
C GLY A 38 8.91 2.66 5.94
N GLY A 39 8.44 3.31 4.88
CA GLY A 39 8.79 3.03 3.49
C GLY A 39 10.07 3.71 3.00
N LEU A 40 10.69 4.58 3.79
CA LEU A 40 11.97 5.22 3.45
C LEU A 40 13.13 4.23 3.68
N ALA A 41 13.11 3.14 2.90
CA ALA A 41 14.07 2.04 2.90
C ALA A 41 13.92 1.26 1.58
N GLU A 42 14.90 0.42 1.27
CA GLU A 42 14.83 -0.49 0.11
C GLU A 42 13.79 -1.60 0.31
N PHE A 43 13.49 -1.95 1.56
CA PHE A 43 12.51 -2.96 1.93
C PHE A 43 11.60 -2.48 3.05
N ALA A 44 10.34 -2.88 3.01
CA ALA A 44 9.36 -2.61 4.05
C ALA A 44 8.41 -3.79 4.21
N VAL A 45 7.89 -3.97 5.42
CA VAL A 45 6.89 -5.00 5.74
C VAL A 45 5.51 -4.37 5.76
N ALA A 46 4.58 -4.94 5.00
CA ALA A 46 3.18 -4.55 4.96
C ALA A 46 2.27 -5.73 5.36
N SER A 47 1.14 -5.43 6.00
CA SER A 47 0.08 -6.43 6.20
C SER A 47 -0.64 -6.67 4.88
N GLU A 48 -1.02 -7.92 4.57
CA GLU A 48 -1.83 -8.27 3.39
C GLU A 48 -3.07 -7.37 3.25
N SER A 49 -3.71 -7.04 4.38
CA SER A 49 -4.89 -6.15 4.44
C SER A 49 -4.62 -4.68 4.09
N SER A 50 -3.35 -4.28 3.98
CA SER A 50 -2.90 -2.90 3.78
C SER A 50 -2.23 -2.69 2.43
N ILE A 51 -2.29 -3.69 1.54
CA ILE A 51 -1.71 -3.63 0.20
C ILE A 51 -2.80 -3.81 -0.85
N ALA A 52 -2.54 -3.30 -2.05
CA ALA A 52 -3.37 -3.51 -3.23
C ALA A 52 -2.48 -3.70 -4.46
N ALA A 53 -2.98 -4.44 -5.45
CA ALA A 53 -2.29 -4.59 -6.74
C ALA A 53 -2.14 -3.22 -7.41
N ARG A 54 -0.94 -2.95 -7.96
CA ARG A 54 -0.68 -1.77 -8.78
C ARG A 54 -1.02 -2.10 -10.23
N PRO A 55 -1.95 -1.36 -10.88
CA PRO A 55 -2.23 -1.55 -12.30
C PRO A 55 -0.97 -1.45 -13.16
N SER A 56 -0.90 -2.20 -14.26
CA SER A 56 0.25 -2.24 -15.16
C SER A 56 0.60 -0.88 -15.77
N GLU A 57 -0.41 -0.03 -15.94
CA GLU A 57 -0.32 1.29 -16.55
C GLU A 57 0.21 2.34 -15.56
N VAL A 58 0.19 2.05 -14.25
CA VAL A 58 0.60 2.97 -13.19
C VAL A 58 2.06 2.71 -12.82
N SER A 59 2.90 3.73 -12.95
CA SER A 59 4.30 3.66 -12.52
C SER A 59 4.42 3.53 -11.00
N ALA A 60 5.58 3.09 -10.51
CA ALA A 60 5.82 3.04 -9.07
C ALA A 60 5.74 4.44 -8.44
N ALA A 61 6.29 5.46 -9.11
CA ALA A 61 6.27 6.84 -8.64
C ALA A 61 4.83 7.37 -8.49
N GLU A 62 3.98 7.15 -9.48
CA GLU A 62 2.56 7.54 -9.40
C GLU A 62 1.82 6.73 -8.35
N GLY A 63 2.04 5.41 -8.32
CA GLY A 63 1.40 4.50 -7.37
C GLY A 63 1.69 4.85 -5.91
N ALA A 64 2.91 5.32 -5.61
CA ALA A 64 3.30 5.71 -4.25
C ALA A 64 2.59 6.99 -3.76
N GLY A 65 1.93 7.76 -4.62
CA GLY A 65 1.14 8.93 -4.24
C GLY A 65 -0.32 8.61 -3.88
N LEU A 66 -0.77 7.36 -4.10
CA LEU A 66 -2.17 6.98 -4.03
C LEU A 66 -2.67 6.42 -2.68
N PRO A 67 -1.91 5.65 -1.87
CA PRO A 67 -2.51 4.88 -0.78
C PRO A 67 -3.28 5.72 0.24
N ILE A 68 -2.65 6.70 0.91
CA ILE A 68 -3.36 7.54 1.88
C ILE A 68 -4.33 8.49 1.18
N ALA A 69 -3.93 9.11 0.07
CA ALA A 69 -4.77 10.09 -0.63
C ALA A 69 -6.08 9.45 -1.14
N GLY A 70 -5.98 8.29 -1.76
CA GLY A 70 -7.11 7.52 -2.28
C GLY A 70 -8.02 6.99 -1.18
N LEU A 71 -7.45 6.45 -0.09
CA LEU A 71 -8.25 6.02 1.07
C LEU A 71 -8.99 7.20 1.71
N THR A 72 -8.35 8.36 1.82
CA THR A 72 -8.95 9.58 2.36
C THR A 72 -10.09 10.07 1.48
N ALA A 73 -9.87 10.14 0.17
CA ALA A 73 -10.90 10.55 -0.79
C ALA A 73 -12.09 9.59 -0.78
N ARG A 74 -11.83 8.28 -0.79
CA ARG A 74 -12.88 7.25 -0.67
C ARG A 74 -13.70 7.46 0.60
N ASP A 75 -13.05 7.56 1.75
CA ASP A 75 -13.74 7.71 3.03
C ASP A 75 -14.54 9.01 3.11
N ALA A 76 -14.03 10.11 2.55
CA ALA A 76 -14.78 11.36 2.42
C ALA A 76 -16.06 11.19 1.59
N LEU A 77 -15.98 10.48 0.45
CA LEU A 77 -17.14 10.23 -0.40
C LEU A 77 -18.13 9.24 0.23
N THR A 78 -17.66 8.10 0.73
CA THR A 78 -18.54 7.00 1.14
C THR A 78 -19.00 7.10 2.58
N LYS A 79 -18.12 7.51 3.50
CA LYS A 79 -18.42 7.53 4.95
C LYS A 79 -19.00 8.87 5.39
N ILE A 80 -18.54 9.97 4.79
CA ILE A 80 -18.99 11.32 5.17
C ILE A 80 -20.11 11.81 4.26
N ALA A 81 -19.92 11.76 2.93
CA ALA A 81 -20.92 12.24 1.97
C ALA A 81 -22.00 11.22 1.59
N GLY A 82 -21.86 9.95 2.00
CA GLY A 82 -22.86 8.89 1.76
C GLY A 82 -22.97 8.42 0.30
N VAL A 83 -21.97 8.70 -0.54
CA VAL A 83 -21.92 8.23 -1.92
C VAL A 83 -21.69 6.72 -1.96
N LYS A 84 -22.47 6.00 -2.77
CA LYS A 84 -22.24 4.57 -3.06
C LYS A 84 -21.33 4.45 -4.27
N LEU A 85 -20.13 3.89 -4.07
CA LEU A 85 -19.17 3.55 -5.12
C LEU A 85 -19.35 2.10 -5.56
#